data_AF-A0A7W1TA25-F1
#
_entry.id   AF-A0A7W1TA25-F1
#
_cell.length_a   1.000
_cell.length_b   1.000
_cell.length_c   1.000
_cell.angle_alpha   90.00
_cell.angle_beta   90.00
_cell.angle_gamma   90.00
#
_symmetry.space_group_name_H-M   'P 1'
#
loop_
_entity.id
_entity.type
_entity.pdbx_description
1 polymer ?
#
loop_
_entity_poly.entity_id
_entity_poly.type
_entity_poly.pdbx_seq_one_letter_code
_entity_poly.pdbx_strand_id
1 'polypeptide(L)'
;MSTDRLPLPDILRGLILAAGLSQQETALRSGISPGSVAALCVRIPKPLLTWLRLVAALGGRLSITWQDRAWTVPMPKIAAPVVEREWASWRTRRMVTTINHLRTAAPKTKRALLEERAHAYAANEEARLRQRLGELKSAAKAFAGAHRCQGLRVALRLIATRLGLRAEELTLLSGASLSACQLALGELHDGRLATMHRLCSALGARLEITLPAGGIAIGFCPPGDWRPGMAEPTAEGEDDTPTARTPKDNQNRSSLSSAEMLALFDQGLSSGAIARQAGVSRQRVHKLAMDNGRTQRRQAVREQRVASGRELLGVS
;
A
#
# COMPACT_ATOMS: atom_id res chain seq x y z
N MET A 1 -11.90 -2.72 -24.10
CA MET A 1 -11.82 -1.64 -23.08
C MET A 1 -10.44 -1.01 -23.18
N SER A 2 -10.34 0.30 -23.40
CA SER A 2 -9.04 1.00 -23.37
C SER A 2 -8.47 0.88 -21.97
N THR A 3 -7.31 0.24 -21.82
CA THR A 3 -6.57 0.22 -20.55
C THR A 3 -5.65 1.42 -20.51
N ASP A 4 -6.13 2.51 -19.94
CA ASP A 4 -5.33 3.72 -19.80
C ASP A 4 -4.24 3.49 -18.73
N ARG A 5 -3.00 3.89 -19.05
CA ARG A 5 -1.84 3.77 -18.16
C ARG A 5 -1.65 5.09 -17.43
N LEU A 6 -2.28 5.21 -16.26
CA LEU A 6 -2.10 6.36 -15.37
C LEU A 6 -1.19 5.98 -14.19
N PRO A 7 -0.31 6.87 -13.72
CA PRO A 7 0.42 6.66 -12.48
C PRO A 7 -0.52 6.41 -11.31
N LEU A 8 -0.12 5.52 -10.39
CA LEU A 8 -0.94 5.19 -9.22
C LEU A 8 -1.39 6.42 -8.42
N PRO A 9 -0.52 7.42 -8.13
CA PRO A 9 -0.95 8.61 -7.40
C PRO A 9 -2.05 9.39 -8.14
N ASP A 10 -1.98 9.46 -9.47
CA ASP A 10 -2.98 10.15 -10.29
C ASP A 10 -4.31 9.39 -10.33
N ILE A 11 -4.28 8.05 -10.42
CA ILE A 11 -5.49 7.24 -10.31
C ILE A 11 -6.18 7.51 -8.97
N LEU A 12 -5.43 7.49 -7.86
CA LEU A 12 -5.99 7.73 -6.53
C LEU A 12 -6.54 9.15 -6.37
N ARG A 13 -5.79 10.15 -6.82
CA ARG A 13 -6.23 11.55 -6.81
C ARG A 13 -7.50 11.73 -7.64
N GLY A 14 -7.53 11.14 -8.84
CA GLY A 14 -8.69 11.17 -9.73
C GLY A 14 -9.92 10.52 -9.10
N LEU A 15 -9.77 9.35 -8.47
CA LEU A 15 -10.88 8.66 -7.80
C LEU A 15 -11.44 9.46 -6.61
N ILE A 16 -10.58 10.10 -5.81
CA ILE A 16 -10.99 10.97 -4.71
C ILE A 16 -11.82 12.14 -5.23
N LEU A 17 -11.31 12.81 -6.27
CA LEU A 17 -11.95 13.97 -6.89
C LEU A 17 -13.27 13.58 -7.58
N ALA A 18 -13.30 12.45 -8.30
CA ALA A 18 -14.49 11.93 -8.98
C ALA A 18 -15.59 11.51 -7.99
N ALA A 19 -15.22 11.07 -6.79
CA ALA A 19 -16.17 10.84 -5.69
C ALA A 19 -16.68 12.17 -5.06
N GLY A 20 -16.12 13.31 -5.46
CA GLY A 20 -16.44 14.64 -4.93
C GLY A 20 -15.92 14.87 -3.52
N LEU A 21 -14.90 14.11 -3.08
CA LEU A 21 -14.41 14.11 -1.71
C LEU A 21 -13.18 15.02 -1.54
N SER A 22 -13.03 15.58 -0.34
CA SER A 22 -11.74 16.10 0.11
C SER A 22 -10.81 14.98 0.61
N GLN A 23 -9.53 15.28 0.79
CA GLN A 23 -8.59 14.35 1.43
C GLN A 23 -9.02 14.00 2.86
N GLN A 24 -9.55 14.98 3.61
CA GLN A 24 -10.05 14.79 4.97
C GLN A 24 -11.26 13.86 5.02
N GLU A 25 -12.21 14.02 4.10
CA GLU A 25 -13.39 13.16 4.01
C GLU A 25 -13.01 11.74 3.61
N THR A 26 -12.04 11.61 2.70
CA THR A 26 -11.50 10.31 2.27
C THR A 26 -10.80 9.59 3.42
N ALA A 27 -9.99 10.32 4.19
CA ALA A 27 -9.32 9.81 5.40
C ALA A 27 -10.33 9.26 6.42
N LEU A 28 -11.40 10.01 6.68
CA LEU A 28 -12.48 9.58 7.58
C LEU A 28 -13.18 8.29 7.11
N ARG A 29 -13.45 8.16 5.81
CA ARG A 29 -14.14 6.97 5.26
C ARG A 29 -13.25 5.73 5.24
N SER A 30 -11.97 5.91 4.99
CA SER A 30 -11.01 4.81 4.91
C SER A 30 -10.40 4.44 6.27
N GLY A 31 -10.56 5.30 7.28
CA GLY A 31 -9.94 5.12 8.59
C GLY A 31 -8.41 5.16 8.50
N ILE A 32 -7.87 6.04 7.66
CA ILE A 32 -6.43 6.31 7.53
C ILE A 32 -6.17 7.81 7.74
N SER A 33 -4.94 8.20 8.11
CA SER A 33 -4.66 9.62 8.36
C SER A 33 -4.72 10.46 7.07
N PRO A 34 -5.13 11.74 7.14
CA PRO A 34 -5.11 12.67 6.01
C PRO A 34 -3.71 12.81 5.41
N GLY A 35 -2.66 12.82 6.25
CA GLY A 35 -1.27 12.81 5.78
C GLY A 35 -0.95 11.58 4.94
N SER A 36 -1.47 10.41 5.30
CA SER A 36 -1.31 9.18 4.52
C SER A 36 -2.07 9.22 3.18
N VAL A 37 -3.28 9.79 3.16
CA VAL A 37 -4.04 10.03 1.90
C VAL A 37 -3.24 10.96 1.00
N ALA A 38 -2.82 12.11 1.51
CA ALA A 38 -2.04 13.10 0.77
C ALA A 38 -0.74 12.51 0.23
N ALA A 39 0.00 11.75 1.04
CA ALA A 39 1.24 11.10 0.64
C ALA A 39 1.02 10.11 -0.52
N LEU A 40 -0.05 9.30 -0.48
CA LEU A 40 -0.38 8.36 -1.55
C LEU A 40 -0.78 9.04 -2.87
N CYS A 41 -1.34 10.25 -2.80
CA CYS A 41 -1.71 11.05 -3.97
C CYS A 41 -0.52 11.75 -4.62
N VAL A 42 0.66 11.74 -3.97
CA VAL A 42 1.89 12.38 -4.49
C VAL A 42 2.95 11.35 -4.85
N ARG A 43 3.07 10.27 -4.08
CA ARG A 43 4.13 9.26 -4.27
C ARG A 43 3.69 7.86 -3.87
N ILE A 44 4.39 6.86 -4.38
CA ILE A 44 4.21 5.46 -3.99
C ILE A 44 5.08 5.17 -2.75
N PRO A 45 4.51 4.80 -1.58
CA PRO A 45 5.27 4.46 -0.39
C PRO A 45 6.17 3.25 -0.61
N LYS A 46 7.33 3.21 0.06
CA LYS A 46 8.32 2.12 -0.08
C LYS A 46 7.72 0.71 0.09
N PRO A 47 6.86 0.41 1.08
CA PRO A 47 6.26 -0.92 1.21
C PRO A 47 5.43 -1.32 -0.02
N LEU A 48 4.63 -0.39 -0.55
CA LEU A 48 3.81 -0.61 -1.73
C LEU A 48 4.67 -0.76 -2.98
N LEU A 49 5.72 0.06 -3.12
CA LEU A 49 6.67 -0.07 -4.22
C LEU A 49 7.38 -1.44 -4.20
N THR A 50 7.81 -1.90 -3.02
CA THR A 50 8.39 -3.24 -2.87
C THR A 50 7.37 -4.30 -3.28
N TRP A 51 6.13 -4.24 -2.79
CA TRP A 51 5.09 -5.19 -3.16
C TRP A 51 4.81 -5.21 -4.67
N LEU A 52 4.72 -4.04 -5.30
CA LEU A 52 4.58 -3.93 -6.76
C LEU A 52 5.77 -4.56 -7.50
N ARG A 53 7.00 -4.43 -7.00
CA ARG A 53 8.18 -5.11 -7.57
C ARG A 53 8.05 -6.63 -7.46
N LEU A 54 7.57 -7.15 -6.33
CA LEU A 54 7.36 -8.59 -6.14
C LEU A 54 6.32 -9.13 -7.14
N VAL A 55 5.21 -8.42 -7.32
CA VAL A 55 4.18 -8.78 -8.31
C VAL A 55 4.74 -8.70 -9.74
N ALA A 56 5.49 -7.64 -10.06
CA ALA A 56 6.11 -7.47 -11.37
C ALA A 56 7.13 -8.57 -11.70
N ALA A 57 7.89 -9.04 -10.70
CA ALA A 57 8.86 -10.12 -10.87
C ALA A 57 8.21 -11.44 -11.31
N LEU A 58 6.93 -11.62 -10.97
CA LEU A 58 6.10 -12.76 -11.34
C LEU A 58 5.30 -12.51 -12.63
N GLY A 59 5.57 -11.41 -13.34
CA GLY A 59 4.86 -11.03 -14.58
C GLY A 59 3.45 -10.49 -14.34
N GLY A 60 3.06 -10.24 -13.08
CA GLY A 60 1.78 -9.68 -12.73
C GLY A 60 1.70 -8.17 -12.98
N ARG A 61 0.48 -7.69 -13.21
CA ARG A 61 0.13 -6.26 -13.29
C ARG A 61 -0.97 -5.98 -12.27
N LEU A 62 -0.88 -4.85 -11.60
CA LEU A 62 -1.99 -4.37 -10.77
C LEU A 62 -2.95 -3.55 -11.65
N SER A 63 -4.22 -3.87 -11.61
CA SER A 63 -5.30 -3.05 -12.15
C SER A 63 -6.20 -2.54 -11.02
N ILE A 64 -6.73 -1.34 -11.25
CA ILE A 64 -7.73 -0.72 -10.38
C ILE A 64 -8.97 -0.54 -11.23
N THR A 65 -10.09 -1.11 -10.79
CA THR A 65 -11.37 -0.97 -11.47
C THR A 65 -12.34 -0.16 -10.62
N TRP A 66 -13.06 0.76 -11.24
CA TRP A 66 -14.07 1.58 -10.59
C TRP A 66 -15.16 1.88 -11.59
N GLN A 67 -16.40 1.55 -11.24
CA GLN A 67 -17.53 1.57 -12.16
C GLN A 67 -17.19 0.76 -13.44
N ASP A 68 -17.37 1.34 -14.62
CA ASP A 68 -17.14 0.68 -15.91
C ASP A 68 -15.73 0.91 -16.48
N ARG A 69 -14.78 1.39 -15.65
CA ARG A 69 -13.42 1.73 -16.06
C ARG A 69 -12.37 0.93 -15.31
N ALA A 70 -11.25 0.69 -15.99
CA ALA A 70 -10.12 -0.07 -15.49
C ALA A 70 -8.82 0.62 -15.88
N TRP A 71 -7.98 0.91 -14.89
CA TRP A 71 -6.64 1.46 -15.10
C TRP A 71 -5.59 0.42 -14.74
N THR A 72 -4.59 0.26 -15.61
CA THR A 72 -3.43 -0.60 -15.31
C THR A 72 -2.33 0.25 -14.69
N VAL A 73 -1.93 -0.10 -13.47
CA VAL A 73 -0.87 0.59 -12.74
C VAL A 73 0.49 0.29 -13.42
N PRO A 74 1.29 1.31 -13.74
CA PRO A 74 2.65 1.11 -14.23
C PRO A 74 3.48 0.32 -13.22
N MET A 75 3.95 -0.86 -13.65
CA MET A 75 4.76 -1.73 -12.79
C MET A 75 6.21 -1.23 -12.77
N PRO A 76 6.87 -1.25 -11.60
CA PRO A 76 8.26 -0.81 -11.49
C PRO A 76 9.17 -1.75 -12.29
N LYS A 77 10.07 -1.16 -13.08
CA LYS A 77 11.12 -1.93 -13.78
C LYS A 77 12.11 -2.47 -12.75
N ILE A 78 12.41 -3.76 -12.84
CA ILE A 78 13.41 -4.42 -12.00
C ILE A 78 14.76 -4.27 -12.72
N ALA A 79 15.64 -3.43 -12.17
CA ALA A 79 16.94 -3.17 -12.77
C ALA A 79 17.88 -4.37 -12.57
N ALA A 80 18.53 -4.84 -13.64
CA ALA A 80 19.46 -5.96 -13.60
C ALA A 80 20.57 -5.82 -12.52
N PRO A 81 21.17 -4.64 -12.28
CA PRO A 81 22.18 -4.48 -11.23
C PRO A 81 21.66 -4.77 -9.81
N VAL A 82 20.37 -4.54 -9.55
CA VAL A 82 19.77 -4.82 -8.23
C VAL A 82 19.62 -6.33 -8.03
N VAL A 83 19.21 -7.04 -9.08
CA VAL A 83 19.11 -8.50 -9.07
C VAL A 83 20.49 -9.13 -8.91
N GLU A 84 21.50 -8.66 -9.64
CA GLU A 84 22.88 -9.17 -9.51
C GLU A 84 23.50 -8.89 -8.14
N ARG A 85 23.13 -7.79 -7.46
CA ARG A 85 23.52 -7.56 -6.07
C ARG A 85 22.94 -8.61 -5.12
N GLU A 86 21.70 -9.03 -5.32
CA GLU A 86 21.10 -10.10 -4.52
C GLU A 86 21.73 -11.46 -4.84
N TRP A 87 22.10 -11.73 -6.11
CA TRP A 87 22.89 -12.90 -6.48
C TRP A 87 24.27 -12.92 -5.81
N ALA A 88 24.98 -11.80 -5.80
CA ALA A 88 26.26 -11.67 -5.11
C ALA A 88 26.10 -11.91 -3.60
N SER A 89 25.07 -11.32 -2.98
CA SER A 89 24.76 -11.52 -1.56
C SER A 89 24.41 -12.98 -1.26
N TRP A 90 23.65 -13.62 -2.14
CA TRP A 90 23.32 -15.04 -2.06
C TRP A 90 24.57 -15.92 -2.13
N ARG A 91 25.46 -15.68 -3.09
CA ARG A 91 26.73 -16.41 -3.24
C ARG A 91 27.58 -16.33 -1.98
N THR A 92 27.78 -15.11 -1.46
CA THR A 92 28.55 -14.88 -0.23
C THR A 92 27.94 -15.64 0.96
N ARG A 93 26.62 -15.55 1.17
CA ARG A 93 25.95 -16.31 2.24
C ARG A 93 26.15 -17.81 2.06
N ARG A 94 25.96 -18.33 0.85
CA ARG A 94 26.07 -19.76 0.54
C ARG A 94 27.48 -20.28 0.78
N MET A 95 28.51 -19.52 0.36
CA MET A 95 29.91 -19.86 0.61
C MET A 95 30.21 -19.90 2.11
N VAL A 96 29.84 -18.86 2.86
CA VAL A 96 30.10 -18.79 4.31
C VAL A 96 29.44 -19.95 5.05
N THR A 97 28.16 -20.25 4.76
CA THR A 97 27.46 -21.39 5.34
C THR A 97 28.16 -22.72 5.01
N THR A 98 28.61 -22.89 3.77
CA THR A 98 29.29 -24.12 3.33
C THR A 98 30.66 -24.27 4.00
N ILE A 99 31.46 -23.19 4.08
CA ILE A 99 32.75 -23.19 4.79
C ILE A 99 32.57 -23.58 6.25
N ASN A 100 31.57 -22.99 6.92
CA ASN A 100 31.30 -23.29 8.33
C ASN A 100 30.88 -24.76 8.51
N HIS A 101 29.99 -25.27 7.66
CA HIS A 101 29.57 -26.66 7.70
C HIS A 101 30.74 -27.64 7.48
N LEU A 102 31.56 -27.39 6.46
CA LEU A 102 32.74 -28.22 6.16
C LEU A 102 33.79 -28.15 7.27
N ARG A 103 33.99 -26.98 7.90
CA ARG A 103 34.90 -26.83 9.03
C ARG A 103 34.43 -27.61 10.25
N THR A 104 33.12 -27.62 10.53
CA THR A 104 32.55 -28.43 11.61
C THR A 104 32.70 -29.93 11.34
N ALA A 105 32.49 -30.37 10.09
CA ALA A 105 32.63 -31.77 9.71
C ALA A 105 34.09 -32.25 9.65
N ALA A 106 35.04 -31.38 9.28
CA ALA A 106 36.44 -31.71 9.08
C ALA A 106 37.39 -30.59 9.57
N PRO A 107 37.60 -30.46 10.90
CA PRO A 107 38.26 -29.30 11.51
C PRO A 107 39.75 -29.14 11.17
N LYS A 108 40.44 -30.23 10.77
CA LYS A 108 41.87 -30.21 10.39
C LYS A 108 42.09 -29.84 8.92
N THR A 109 41.03 -29.57 8.15
CA THR A 109 41.14 -29.24 6.73
C THR A 109 41.71 -27.83 6.53
N LYS A 110 42.67 -27.68 5.60
CA LYS A 110 43.24 -26.37 5.26
C LYS A 110 42.16 -25.42 4.74
N ARG A 111 42.23 -24.15 5.16
CA ARG A 111 41.28 -23.09 4.77
C ARG A 111 41.10 -22.96 3.26
N ALA A 112 42.19 -22.96 2.49
CA ALA A 112 42.14 -22.83 1.03
C ALA A 112 41.31 -23.94 0.37
N LEU A 113 41.44 -25.19 0.84
CA LEU A 113 40.65 -26.32 0.32
C LEU A 113 39.17 -26.22 0.71
N LEU A 114 38.85 -25.67 1.89
CA LEU A 114 37.46 -25.39 2.29
C LEU A 114 36.82 -24.32 1.40
N GLU A 115 37.57 -23.25 1.10
CA GLU A 115 37.12 -22.16 0.24
C GLU A 115 36.91 -22.66 -1.21
N GLU A 116 37.86 -23.42 -1.77
CA GLU A 116 37.73 -24.03 -3.09
C GLU A 116 36.47 -24.91 -3.21
N ARG A 117 36.25 -25.82 -2.24
CA ARG A 117 35.05 -26.67 -2.19
C ARG A 117 33.78 -25.85 -2.06
N ALA A 118 33.78 -24.81 -1.23
CA ALA A 118 32.62 -23.94 -1.06
C ALA A 118 32.31 -23.11 -2.31
N HIS A 119 33.33 -22.67 -3.04
CA HIS A 119 33.17 -22.02 -4.34
C HIS A 119 32.53 -22.95 -5.38
N ALA A 120 33.06 -24.17 -5.52
CA ALA A 120 32.52 -25.16 -6.45
C ALA A 120 31.06 -25.51 -6.11
N TYR A 121 30.75 -25.68 -4.82
CA TYR A 121 29.40 -25.93 -4.34
C TYR A 121 28.45 -24.77 -4.65
N ALA A 122 28.84 -23.54 -4.32
CA ALA A 122 28.02 -22.36 -4.55
C ALA A 122 27.75 -22.11 -6.05
N ALA A 123 28.74 -22.36 -6.91
CA ALA A 123 28.59 -22.24 -8.36
C ALA A 123 27.59 -23.28 -8.93
N ASN A 124 27.67 -24.53 -8.46
CA ASN A 124 26.72 -25.58 -8.87
C ASN A 124 25.29 -25.28 -8.42
N GLU A 125 25.11 -24.81 -7.19
CA GLU A 125 23.80 -24.41 -6.67
C GLU A 125 23.26 -23.16 -7.39
N GLU A 126 24.11 -22.21 -7.75
CA GLU A 126 23.71 -21.05 -8.56
C GLU A 126 23.18 -21.50 -9.92
N ALA A 127 23.88 -22.40 -10.61
CA ALA A 127 23.46 -22.90 -11.91
C ALA A 127 22.08 -23.58 -11.83
N ARG A 128 21.88 -24.45 -10.83
CA ARG A 128 20.58 -25.10 -10.57
C ARG A 128 19.48 -24.07 -10.29
N LEU A 129 19.78 -23.06 -9.47
CA LEU A 129 18.82 -22.04 -9.10
C LEU A 129 18.46 -21.15 -10.29
N ARG A 130 19.42 -20.77 -11.14
CA ARG A 130 19.14 -20.02 -12.37
C ARG A 130 18.23 -20.80 -13.33
N GLN A 131 18.48 -22.10 -13.50
CA GLN A 131 17.60 -22.97 -14.28
C GLN A 131 16.18 -22.99 -13.69
N ARG A 132 16.06 -23.22 -12.37
CA ARG A 132 14.78 -23.22 -11.65
C ARG A 132 14.03 -21.90 -11.79
N LEU A 133 14.71 -20.75 -11.71
CA LEU A 133 14.09 -19.45 -11.91
C LEU A 133 13.57 -19.25 -13.34
N GLY A 134 14.23 -19.83 -14.35
CA GLY A 134 13.75 -19.87 -15.73
C GLY A 134 12.45 -20.65 -15.87
N GLU A 135 12.36 -21.81 -15.22
CA GLU A 135 11.14 -22.62 -15.16
C GLU A 135 10.00 -21.87 -14.44
N LEU A 136 10.29 -21.25 -13.30
CA LEU A 136 9.30 -20.49 -12.52
C LEU A 136 8.74 -19.30 -13.30
N LYS A 137 9.58 -18.56 -14.04
CA LYS A 137 9.12 -17.47 -14.92
C LYS A 137 8.18 -17.98 -16.01
N SER A 138 8.43 -19.19 -16.52
CA SER A 138 7.58 -19.82 -17.54
C SER A 138 6.26 -20.29 -16.92
N ALA A 139 6.31 -20.92 -15.74
CA ALA A 139 5.14 -21.34 -14.98
C ALA A 139 4.24 -20.16 -14.56
N ALA A 140 4.83 -19.03 -14.17
CA ALA A 140 4.10 -17.80 -13.83
C ALA A 140 3.27 -17.27 -15.02
N LYS A 141 3.77 -17.41 -16.25
CA LYS A 141 3.00 -17.07 -17.46
C LYS A 141 1.82 -18.02 -17.69
N ALA A 142 1.96 -19.28 -17.28
CA ALA A 142 0.91 -20.28 -17.36
C ALA A 142 -0.04 -20.29 -16.13
N PHE A 143 0.09 -19.31 -15.22
CA PHE A 143 -0.81 -19.20 -14.08
C PHE A 143 -2.24 -18.92 -14.56
N ALA A 144 -3.06 -19.97 -14.57
CA ALA A 144 -4.40 -19.95 -15.13
C ALA A 144 -5.50 -19.77 -14.08
N GLY A 145 -6.63 -19.23 -14.53
CA GLY A 145 -7.87 -19.16 -13.77
C GLY A 145 -8.13 -17.84 -13.06
N ALA A 146 -9.37 -17.69 -12.59
CA ALA A 146 -9.82 -16.54 -11.82
C ALA A 146 -9.85 -16.88 -10.33
N HIS A 147 -9.06 -16.17 -9.54
CA HIS A 147 -8.91 -16.41 -8.11
C HIS A 147 -9.40 -15.21 -7.31
N ARG A 148 -9.66 -15.42 -6.02
CA ARG A 148 -10.05 -14.38 -5.07
C ARG A 148 -9.27 -14.50 -3.77
N CYS A 149 -8.94 -13.36 -3.18
CA CYS A 149 -8.30 -13.32 -1.86
C CYS A 149 -8.70 -12.07 -1.07
N GLN A 150 -8.41 -12.08 0.22
CA GLN A 150 -8.62 -10.94 1.13
C GLN A 150 -7.25 -10.36 1.50
N GLY A 151 -6.80 -9.35 0.76
CA GLY A 151 -5.55 -8.64 1.02
C GLY A 151 -4.48 -8.77 -0.07
N LEU A 152 -3.65 -7.73 -0.14
CA LEU A 152 -2.54 -7.60 -1.08
C LEU A 152 -1.43 -8.64 -0.81
N ARG A 153 -1.10 -8.89 0.46
CA ARG A 153 -0.08 -9.92 0.79
C ARG A 153 -0.58 -11.32 0.50
N VAL A 154 -1.85 -11.59 0.81
CA VAL A 154 -2.48 -12.88 0.55
C VAL A 154 -2.51 -13.17 -0.96
N ALA A 155 -2.75 -12.15 -1.80
CA ALA A 155 -2.67 -12.27 -3.25
C ALA A 155 -1.28 -12.73 -3.71
N LEU A 156 -0.22 -12.08 -3.23
CA LEU A 156 1.16 -12.45 -3.57
C LEU A 156 1.50 -13.87 -3.08
N ARG A 157 1.08 -14.22 -1.86
CA ARG A 157 1.31 -15.56 -1.31
C ARG A 157 0.56 -16.64 -2.08
N LEU A 158 -0.65 -16.35 -2.57
CA LEU A 158 -1.40 -17.27 -3.42
C LEU A 158 -0.61 -17.60 -4.69
N ILE A 159 -0.05 -16.58 -5.36
CA ILE A 159 0.82 -16.79 -6.53
C ILE A 159 2.04 -17.62 -6.15
N ALA A 160 2.74 -17.24 -5.07
CA ALA A 160 3.94 -17.95 -4.62
C ALA A 160 3.66 -19.42 -4.27
N THR A 161 2.56 -19.70 -3.56
CA THR A 161 2.17 -21.06 -3.15
C THR A 161 1.87 -21.93 -4.37
N ARG A 162 1.13 -21.39 -5.35
CA ARG A 162 0.79 -22.11 -6.58
C ARG A 162 2.01 -22.41 -7.44
N LEU A 163 3.01 -21.53 -7.43
CA LEU A 163 4.27 -21.73 -8.15
C LEU A 163 5.31 -22.53 -7.35
N GLY A 164 5.02 -22.90 -6.09
CA GLY A 164 5.98 -23.56 -5.20
C GLY A 164 7.20 -22.70 -4.90
N LEU A 165 7.01 -21.38 -4.82
CA LEU A 165 8.06 -20.37 -4.81
C LEU A 165 8.46 -19.99 -3.37
N ARG A 166 9.75 -20.05 -3.08
CA ARG A 166 10.36 -19.73 -1.78
C ARG A 166 10.77 -18.26 -1.72
N ALA A 167 10.91 -17.72 -0.50
CA ALA A 167 11.36 -16.34 -0.30
C ALA A 167 12.72 -16.05 -0.98
N GLU A 168 13.63 -17.02 -0.97
CA GLU A 168 14.93 -16.90 -1.62
C GLU A 168 14.83 -16.78 -3.15
N GLU A 169 13.96 -17.57 -3.78
CA GLU A 169 13.68 -17.48 -5.22
C GLU A 169 13.02 -16.13 -5.56
N LEU A 170 12.10 -15.68 -4.72
CA LEU A 170 11.44 -14.38 -4.91
C LEU A 170 12.44 -13.21 -4.81
N THR A 171 13.39 -13.29 -3.88
CA THR A 171 14.49 -12.32 -3.75
C THR A 171 15.30 -12.24 -5.03
N LEU A 172 15.70 -13.39 -5.58
CA LEU A 172 16.52 -13.44 -6.80
C LEU A 172 15.76 -13.06 -8.07
N LEU A 173 14.43 -13.20 -8.08
CA LEU A 173 13.58 -12.74 -9.18
C LEU A 173 13.32 -11.24 -9.14
N SER A 174 13.11 -10.70 -7.94
CA SER A 174 12.64 -9.32 -7.75
C SER A 174 13.74 -8.31 -7.44
N GLY A 175 14.92 -8.77 -7.00
CA GLY A 175 15.96 -7.92 -6.45
C GLY A 175 15.56 -7.27 -5.11
N ALA A 176 14.51 -7.77 -4.45
CA ALA A 176 14.15 -7.34 -3.10
C ALA A 176 14.90 -8.17 -2.04
N SER A 177 15.23 -7.54 -0.91
CA SER A 177 15.95 -8.23 0.16
C SER A 177 15.21 -9.48 0.65
N LEU A 178 15.98 -10.46 1.13
CA LEU A 178 15.43 -11.70 1.68
C LEU A 178 14.41 -11.45 2.80
N SER A 179 14.70 -10.49 3.68
CA SER A 179 13.78 -10.08 4.75
C SER A 179 12.46 -9.54 4.21
N ALA A 180 12.48 -8.74 3.15
CA ALA A 180 11.27 -8.20 2.55
C ALA A 180 10.41 -9.31 1.92
N CYS A 181 11.03 -10.29 1.26
CA CYS A 181 10.33 -11.44 0.69
C CYS A 181 9.76 -12.37 1.78
N GLN A 182 10.51 -12.59 2.86
CA GLN A 182 10.04 -13.36 4.02
C GLN A 182 8.82 -12.69 4.68
N LEU A 183 8.87 -11.38 4.93
CA LEU A 183 7.72 -10.64 5.48
C LEU A 183 6.52 -10.69 4.53
N ALA A 184 6.75 -10.53 3.22
CA ALA A 184 5.68 -10.52 2.23
C ALA A 184 4.96 -11.88 2.11
N LEU A 185 5.68 -12.99 2.30
CA LEU A 185 5.13 -14.36 2.21
C LEU A 185 4.67 -14.91 3.57
N GLY A 186 5.24 -14.44 4.68
CA GLY A 186 4.99 -14.97 6.02
C GLY A 186 3.80 -14.32 6.75
N GLU A 187 3.54 -13.03 6.54
CA GLU A 187 2.46 -12.33 7.24
C GLU A 187 1.10 -12.53 6.57
N LEU A 188 0.06 -12.74 7.39
CA LEU A 188 -1.32 -12.89 6.95
C LEU A 188 -2.03 -11.56 6.67
N HIS A 189 -1.59 -10.48 7.33
CA HIS A 189 -2.22 -9.17 7.25
C HIS A 189 -1.46 -8.25 6.29
N ASP A 190 -2.16 -7.29 5.71
CA ASP A 190 -1.55 -6.35 4.77
C ASP A 190 -0.49 -5.43 5.44
N GLY A 191 -0.59 -5.23 6.75
CA GLY A 191 0.30 -4.34 7.51
C GLY A 191 0.34 -2.95 6.87
N ARG A 192 1.53 -2.48 6.49
CA ARG A 192 1.70 -1.17 5.82
C ARG A 192 1.04 -1.08 4.43
N LEU A 193 0.63 -2.19 3.81
CA LEU A 193 -0.12 -2.17 2.55
C LEU A 193 -1.61 -1.88 2.76
N ALA A 194 -2.11 -2.00 4.00
CA ALA A 194 -3.51 -1.79 4.32
C ALA A 194 -3.96 -0.36 4.00
N THR A 195 -3.07 0.64 4.09
CA THR A 195 -3.41 2.04 3.79
C THR A 195 -3.94 2.21 2.36
N MET A 196 -3.25 1.66 1.38
CA MET A 196 -3.67 1.70 -0.03
C MET A 196 -4.95 0.89 -0.26
N HIS A 197 -5.00 -0.30 0.35
CA HIS A 197 -6.13 -1.21 0.22
C HIS A 197 -7.43 -0.61 0.78
N ARG A 198 -7.36 -0.01 1.97
CA ARG A 198 -8.45 0.73 2.62
C ARG A 198 -8.89 1.94 1.81
N LEU A 199 -7.93 2.70 1.28
CA LEU A 199 -8.22 3.87 0.45
C LEU A 199 -9.05 3.48 -0.78
N CYS A 200 -8.60 2.48 -1.55
CA CYS A 200 -9.35 2.00 -2.72
C CYS A 200 -10.72 1.47 -2.33
N SER A 201 -10.79 0.70 -1.24
CA SER A 201 -12.06 0.13 -0.76
C SER A 201 -13.07 1.20 -0.36
N ALA A 202 -12.63 2.26 0.33
CA ALA A 202 -13.47 3.39 0.72
C ALA A 202 -13.97 4.22 -0.48
N LEU A 203 -13.26 4.17 -1.61
CA LEU A 203 -13.65 4.79 -2.88
C LEU A 203 -14.51 3.85 -3.75
N GLY A 204 -14.77 2.62 -3.30
CA GLY A 204 -15.48 1.59 -4.07
C GLY A 204 -14.68 1.04 -5.25
N ALA A 205 -13.37 1.28 -5.29
CA ALA A 205 -12.49 0.79 -6.33
C ALA A 205 -11.98 -0.61 -5.97
N ARG A 206 -12.05 -1.54 -6.93
CA ARG A 206 -11.59 -2.92 -6.76
C ARG A 206 -10.15 -3.05 -7.27
N LEU A 207 -9.37 -3.84 -6.54
CA LEU A 207 -7.99 -4.16 -6.89
C LEU A 207 -7.93 -5.55 -7.50
N GLU A 208 -7.20 -5.70 -8.58
CA GLU A 208 -6.97 -6.99 -9.24
C GLU A 208 -5.52 -7.14 -9.68
N ILE A 209 -4.95 -8.33 -9.51
CA ILE A 209 -3.69 -8.69 -10.14
C ILE A 209 -4.01 -9.45 -11.42
N THR A 210 -3.68 -8.86 -12.56
CA THR A 210 -3.75 -9.53 -13.86
C THR A 210 -2.44 -10.25 -14.12
N LEU A 211 -2.53 -11.54 -14.40
CA LEU A 211 -1.43 -12.41 -14.84
C LEU A 211 -1.65 -12.80 -16.31
N PRO A 212 -0.63 -13.27 -17.04
CA PRO A 212 -0.77 -13.53 -18.47
C PRO A 212 -1.89 -14.51 -18.86
N ALA A 213 -2.19 -15.50 -18.01
CA ALA A 213 -3.22 -16.51 -18.25
C ALA A 213 -4.34 -16.52 -17.19
N GLY A 214 -4.38 -15.55 -16.28
CA GLY A 214 -5.30 -15.56 -15.14
C GLY A 214 -5.39 -14.24 -14.39
N GLY A 215 -6.17 -14.22 -13.32
CA GLY A 215 -6.41 -13.01 -12.53
C GLY A 215 -6.70 -13.31 -11.07
N ILE A 216 -6.38 -12.37 -10.19
CA ILE A 216 -6.66 -12.46 -8.75
C ILE A 216 -7.39 -11.20 -8.32
N ALA A 217 -8.69 -11.32 -8.05
CA ALA A 217 -9.47 -10.24 -7.49
C ALA A 217 -9.23 -10.14 -5.97
N ILE A 218 -8.94 -8.93 -5.50
CA ILE A 218 -8.68 -8.65 -4.09
C ILE A 218 -9.96 -8.05 -3.50
N GLY A 219 -10.54 -8.74 -2.52
CA GLY A 219 -11.76 -8.31 -1.83
C GLY A 219 -11.55 -7.04 -1.03
N PHE A 220 -12.63 -6.31 -0.76
CA PHE A 220 -12.58 -5.03 -0.06
C PHE A 220 -12.01 -5.15 1.37
N CYS A 221 -11.28 -4.12 1.77
CA CYS A 221 -10.73 -3.98 3.11
C CYS A 221 -11.69 -3.15 4.00
N PRO A 222 -11.95 -3.58 5.25
CA PRO A 222 -12.67 -2.75 6.20
C PRO A 222 -11.89 -1.46 6.52
N PRO A 223 -12.58 -0.37 6.88
CA PRO A 223 -11.93 0.88 7.27
C PRO A 223 -11.02 0.66 8.50
N GLY A 224 -9.98 1.48 8.62
CA GLY A 224 -9.11 1.48 9.79
C GLY A 224 -9.68 2.25 10.97
N ASP A 225 -8.90 2.30 12.05
CA ASP A 225 -9.30 2.91 13.32
C ASP A 225 -8.88 4.38 13.47
N TRP A 226 -8.30 5.00 12.43
CA TRP A 226 -7.90 6.39 12.52
C TRP A 226 -9.11 7.29 12.79
N ARG A 227 -8.99 8.18 13.78
CA ARG A 227 -10.00 9.18 14.14
C ARG A 227 -9.36 10.56 14.30
N PRO A 228 -10.08 11.65 14.00
CA PRO A 228 -9.60 13.00 14.29
C PRO A 228 -9.25 13.15 15.77
N GLY A 229 -8.04 13.65 16.06
CA GLY A 229 -7.53 13.83 17.43
C GLY A 229 -6.69 12.66 17.96
N MET A 230 -6.61 11.53 17.26
CA MET A 230 -5.54 10.56 17.51
C MET A 230 -4.23 11.14 16.97
N ALA A 231 -3.20 11.20 17.81
CA ALA A 231 -1.85 11.48 17.34
C ALA A 231 -1.50 10.52 16.20
N GLU A 232 -0.85 11.02 15.16
CA GLU A 232 -0.30 10.11 14.15
C GLU A 232 0.66 9.15 14.86
N PRO A 233 0.62 7.84 14.59
CA PRO A 233 1.60 6.94 15.17
C PRO A 233 2.98 7.29 14.61
N THR A 234 3.70 8.15 15.32
CA THR A 234 5.13 8.32 15.18
C THR A 234 5.77 7.01 15.59
N ALA A 235 6.63 6.47 14.75
CA ALA A 235 7.54 5.43 15.18
C ALA A 235 8.51 6.10 16.17
N GLU A 236 8.45 5.70 17.44
CA GLU A 236 9.35 6.00 18.59
C GLU A 236 8.66 6.71 19.77
N GLY A 237 8.72 6.05 20.95
CA GLY A 237 8.41 6.55 22.31
C GLY A 237 6.96 6.95 22.58
N GLU A 238 6.45 7.05 23.80
CA GLU A 238 6.66 6.47 25.12
C GLU A 238 5.39 6.88 25.92
N ASP A 239 5.19 6.33 27.11
CA ASP A 239 3.99 6.47 27.96
C ASP A 239 3.26 7.83 27.95
N ASP A 240 1.92 7.79 27.94
CA ASP A 240 1.16 8.66 28.85
C ASP A 240 -0.24 8.11 29.15
N THR A 241 -0.47 7.88 30.44
CA THR A 241 -1.72 7.39 31.04
C THR A 241 -2.87 8.41 30.95
N PRO A 242 -4.14 7.96 30.90
CA PRO A 242 -5.30 8.84 30.77
C PRO A 242 -5.68 9.47 32.12
N THR A 243 -5.66 10.80 32.21
CA THR A 243 -6.22 11.52 33.36
C THR A 243 -7.74 11.72 33.22
N ALA A 244 -8.41 11.57 34.36
CA ALA A 244 -9.85 11.45 34.53
C ALA A 244 -10.65 12.70 34.15
N ARG A 245 -11.90 12.46 33.76
CA ARG A 245 -12.95 13.46 33.54
C ARG A 245 -13.48 14.02 34.86
N THR A 246 -13.67 15.34 34.92
CA THR A 246 -14.63 15.99 35.82
C THR A 246 -15.69 16.76 35.00
N PRO A 247 -16.95 16.80 35.46
CA PRO A 247 -18.06 17.37 34.70
C PRO A 247 -18.32 18.87 34.99
N LYS A 248 -18.74 19.55 33.92
CA LYS A 248 -19.62 20.74 33.79
C LYS A 248 -19.36 21.96 34.69
N ASP A 249 -19.08 23.09 34.02
CA ASP A 249 -19.96 24.25 34.19
C ASP A 249 -20.13 25.08 32.92
N ASN A 250 -21.35 25.59 32.75
CA ASN A 250 -21.87 26.26 31.56
C ASN A 250 -21.24 27.64 31.32
N GLN A 251 -20.54 27.83 30.19
CA GLN A 251 -20.60 29.08 29.45
C GLN A 251 -20.63 28.77 27.95
N ASN A 252 -21.59 29.38 27.23
CA ASN A 252 -21.77 29.34 25.78
C ASN A 252 -20.62 30.04 25.01
N ARG A 253 -19.37 29.80 25.39
CA ARG A 253 -18.17 30.27 24.69
C ARG A 253 -17.74 29.16 23.75
N SER A 254 -17.93 29.40 22.46
CA SER A 254 -17.32 28.58 21.43
C SER A 254 -15.81 28.59 21.64
N SER A 255 -15.17 27.42 21.67
CA SER A 255 -13.70 27.31 21.70
C SER A 255 -13.05 27.76 20.40
N LEU A 256 -13.85 27.94 19.34
CA LEU A 256 -13.44 28.42 18.03
C LEU A 256 -14.21 29.69 17.64
N SER A 257 -13.53 30.64 17.01
CA SER A 257 -14.17 31.80 16.39
C SER A 257 -15.08 31.37 15.22
N SER A 258 -16.02 32.24 14.83
CA SER A 258 -16.85 32.01 13.64
C SER A 258 -16.02 31.85 12.37
N ALA A 259 -14.89 32.57 12.25
CA ALA A 259 -13.98 32.45 11.12
C ALA A 259 -13.28 31.08 11.10
N GLU A 260 -12.82 30.57 12.25
CA GLU A 260 -12.22 29.24 12.35
C GLU A 260 -13.24 28.12 12.09
N MET A 261 -14.46 28.24 12.61
CA MET A 261 -15.54 27.30 12.32
C MET A 261 -15.86 27.26 10.82
N LEU A 262 -15.90 28.43 10.15
CA LEU A 262 -16.08 28.53 8.71
C LEU A 262 -14.86 28.01 7.94
N ALA A 263 -13.64 28.20 8.42
CA ALA A 263 -12.43 27.66 7.81
C ALA A 263 -12.38 26.12 7.89
N LEU A 264 -12.74 25.53 9.04
CA LEU A 264 -12.91 24.08 9.18
C LEU A 264 -14.06 23.57 8.28
N PHE A 265 -15.11 24.37 8.12
CA PHE A 265 -16.17 24.09 7.17
C PHE A 265 -15.64 24.12 5.72
N ASP A 266 -14.76 25.05 5.36
CA ASP A 266 -14.14 25.10 4.03
C ASP A 266 -13.14 23.94 3.79
N GLN A 267 -12.48 23.47 4.85
CA GLN A 267 -11.62 22.27 4.83
C GLN A 267 -12.40 20.95 4.68
N GLY A 268 -13.75 21.02 4.67
CA GLY A 268 -14.62 19.87 4.45
C GLY A 268 -14.94 19.06 5.70
N LEU A 269 -14.72 19.60 6.91
CA LEU A 269 -15.20 18.94 8.12
C LEU A 269 -16.73 18.99 8.19
N SER A 270 -17.34 17.92 8.73
CA SER A 270 -18.79 17.89 8.96
C SER A 270 -19.19 18.85 10.08
N SER A 271 -20.40 19.43 10.00
CA SER A 271 -20.92 20.32 11.06
C SER A 271 -20.91 19.66 12.44
N GLY A 272 -21.03 18.32 12.52
CA GLY A 272 -20.93 17.58 13.77
C GLY A 272 -19.50 17.43 14.31
N ALA A 273 -18.49 17.33 13.44
CA ALA A 273 -17.09 17.35 13.86
C ALA A 273 -16.69 18.75 14.36
N ILE A 274 -17.07 19.79 13.61
CA ILE A 274 -16.82 21.19 13.98
C ILE A 274 -17.53 21.52 15.29
N ALA A 275 -18.80 21.13 15.45
CA ALA A 275 -19.57 21.32 16.68
C ALA A 275 -18.88 20.72 17.92
N ARG A 276 -18.34 19.49 17.79
CA ARG A 276 -17.58 18.84 18.86
C ARG A 276 -16.29 19.58 19.20
N GLN A 277 -15.58 20.07 18.18
CA GLN A 277 -14.32 20.78 18.35
C GLN A 277 -14.53 22.20 18.93
N ALA A 278 -15.60 22.87 18.51
CA ALA A 278 -15.99 24.21 18.93
C ALA A 278 -16.78 24.24 20.25
N GLY A 279 -17.21 23.09 20.78
CA GLY A 279 -18.07 23.02 21.97
C GLY A 279 -19.47 23.65 21.78
N VAL A 280 -20.00 23.66 20.53
CA VAL A 280 -21.30 24.27 20.19
C VAL A 280 -22.25 23.27 19.55
N SER A 281 -23.52 23.64 19.40
CA SER A 281 -24.51 22.78 18.74
C SER A 281 -24.26 22.65 17.23
N ARG A 282 -24.55 21.47 16.67
CA ARG A 282 -24.50 21.22 15.22
C ARG A 282 -25.39 22.20 14.43
N GLN A 283 -26.55 22.54 14.97
CA GLN A 283 -27.47 23.49 14.36
C GLN A 283 -26.86 24.90 14.26
N ARG A 284 -26.10 25.34 15.28
CA ARG A 284 -25.42 26.64 15.26
C ARG A 284 -24.34 26.71 14.17
N VAL A 285 -23.52 25.67 14.04
CA VAL A 285 -22.52 25.57 12.96
C VAL A 285 -23.19 25.54 11.59
N HIS A 286 -24.28 24.77 11.45
CA HIS A 286 -25.04 24.68 10.20
C HIS A 286 -25.65 26.03 9.81
N LYS A 287 -26.34 26.70 10.75
CA LYS A 287 -26.93 28.02 10.55
C LYS A 287 -25.85 29.04 10.15
N LEU A 288 -24.75 29.10 10.89
CA LEU A 288 -23.61 29.97 10.57
C LEU A 288 -23.09 29.74 9.14
N ALA A 289 -23.01 28.48 8.70
CA ALA A 289 -22.60 28.15 7.34
C ALA A 289 -23.63 28.54 6.26
N MET A 290 -24.93 28.39 6.53
CA MET A 290 -26.01 28.81 5.61
C MET A 290 -26.07 30.32 5.47
N ASP A 291 -26.06 31.04 6.59
CA ASP A 291 -26.11 32.50 6.65
C ASP A 291 -24.92 33.13 5.90
N ASN A 292 -23.83 32.37 5.70
CA ASN A 292 -22.64 32.78 4.96
C ASN A 292 -22.50 32.10 3.57
N GLY A 293 -23.59 31.55 3.01
CA GLY A 293 -23.65 31.04 1.63
C GLY A 293 -22.78 29.81 1.33
N ARG A 294 -22.31 29.10 2.36
CA ARG A 294 -21.26 28.07 2.20
C ARG A 294 -21.77 26.76 1.62
N THR A 295 -23.07 26.49 1.61
CA THR A 295 -23.65 25.31 0.95
C THR A 295 -23.56 25.36 -0.56
N GLN A 296 -23.91 26.49 -1.17
CA GLN A 296 -23.77 26.69 -2.62
C GLN A 296 -22.30 26.63 -3.02
N ARG A 297 -21.41 27.26 -2.24
CA ARG A 297 -19.97 27.19 -2.46
C ARG A 297 -19.43 25.76 -2.35
N ARG A 298 -19.88 24.96 -1.36
CA ARG A 298 -19.49 23.55 -1.23
C ARG A 298 -20.00 22.69 -2.37
N GLN A 299 -21.23 22.94 -2.83
CA GLN A 299 -21.79 22.23 -3.97
C GLN A 299 -21.00 22.54 -5.25
N ALA A 300 -20.74 23.82 -5.52
CA ALA A 300 -19.91 24.25 -6.65
C ALA A 300 -18.48 23.67 -6.57
N VAL A 301 -17.85 23.70 -5.39
CA VAL A 301 -16.52 23.10 -5.17
C VAL A 301 -16.56 21.58 -5.37
N ARG A 302 -17.63 20.91 -4.94
CA ARG A 302 -17.81 19.47 -5.14
C ARG A 302 -17.98 19.14 -6.62
N GLU A 303 -18.83 19.87 -7.33
CA GLU A 303 -19.06 19.73 -8.77
C GLU A 303 -17.75 19.97 -9.53
N GLN A 304 -16.99 21.01 -9.16
CA GLN A 304 -15.67 21.29 -9.72
C GLN A 304 -14.70 20.12 -9.47
N ARG A 305 -14.64 19.57 -8.25
CA ARG A 305 -13.81 18.38 -7.97
C ARG A 305 -14.22 17.19 -8.81
N VAL A 306 -15.52 16.92 -8.92
CA VAL A 306 -16.03 15.82 -9.73
C VAL A 306 -15.62 15.99 -11.18
N ALA A 307 -15.76 17.20 -11.75
CA ALA A 307 -15.32 17.51 -13.11
C ALA A 307 -13.81 17.31 -13.27
N SER A 308 -12.99 17.87 -12.38
CA SER A 308 -11.52 17.70 -12.43
C SER A 308 -11.08 16.25 -12.25
N GLY A 309 -11.77 15.48 -11.40
CA GLY A 309 -11.47 14.07 -11.19
C GLY A 309 -11.80 13.22 -12.40
N ARG A 310 -12.96 13.49 -13.03
CA ARG A 310 -13.37 12.89 -14.30
C ARG A 310 -12.38 13.17 -15.42
N GLU A 311 -11.96 14.42 -15.57
CA GLU A 311 -10.94 14.83 -16.53
C GLU A 311 -9.62 14.09 -16.30
N LEU A 312 -9.12 14.05 -15.05
CA LEU A 312 -7.88 13.37 -14.70
C LEU A 312 -7.94 11.85 -14.98
N LEU A 313 -9.10 11.23 -14.79
CA LEU A 313 -9.32 9.81 -15.05
C LEU A 313 -9.63 9.50 -16.52
N GLY A 314 -9.83 10.50 -17.38
CA GLY A 314 -10.26 10.32 -18.77
C GLY A 314 -11.70 9.79 -18.89
N VAL A 315 -12.58 10.16 -17.96
CA VAL A 315 -13.98 9.72 -17.90
C VAL A 315 -14.89 10.91 -18.16
N SER A 316 -15.62 10.91 -19.27
CA SER A 316 -16.68 11.89 -19.58
C SER A 316 -17.95 11.63 -18.76
#